data_AF-A0A944SN19-F1
#
_entry.id   AF-A0A944SN19-F1
#
_cell.length_a   1.000
_cell.length_b   1.000
_cell.length_c   1.000
_cell.angle_alpha   90.00
_cell.angle_beta   90.00
_cell.angle_gamma   90.00
#
_symmetry.space_group_name_H-M   'P 1'
#
loop_
_entity.id
_entity.type
_entity.pdbx_description
1 polymer ?
#
loop_
_entity_poly.entity_id
_entity_poly.type
_entity_poly.pdbx_seq_one_letter_code
_entity_poly.pdbx_strand_id
1 'polypeptide(L)'
;MSDNKRRKGESFEGFMRRVKQRWIKSGRILEARKVKTFQKKKSKNQQRESTVSKMQKYSKKLYLQKIGRLPADDKNARKGRRRR
;
A
#
# COMPACT_ATOMS: atom_id res chain seq x y z
N MET A 1 -20.21 1.04 8.48
CA MET A 1 -18.84 0.96 9.03
C MET A 1 -18.49 -0.50 9.18
N SER A 2 -17.21 -0.89 9.18
CA SER A 2 -16.84 -2.31 9.18
C SER A 2 -17.23 -2.97 10.51
N ASP A 3 -18.27 -3.80 10.50
CA ASP A 3 -18.70 -4.62 11.63
C ASP A 3 -17.62 -5.64 11.99
N ASN A 4 -16.64 -5.18 12.76
CA ASN A 4 -15.63 -6.03 13.38
C ASN A 4 -16.08 -6.21 14.83
N LYS A 5 -16.69 -7.35 15.13
CA LYS A 5 -16.91 -7.76 16.52
C LYS A 5 -15.64 -8.43 17.05
N ARG A 6 -15.43 -8.32 18.36
CA ARG A 6 -14.35 -9.04 19.06
C ARG A 6 -14.66 -10.53 19.03
N ARG A 7 -13.65 -11.36 18.75
CA ARG A 7 -13.79 -12.82 18.80
C ARG A 7 -13.65 -13.29 20.25
N LYS A 8 -14.39 -14.32 20.65
CA LYS A 8 -14.25 -14.94 21.98
C LYS A 8 -12.83 -15.52 22.10
N GLY A 9 -12.13 -15.21 23.18
CA GLY A 9 -10.73 -15.61 23.41
C GLY A 9 -9.65 -14.73 22.74
N GLU A 10 -10.02 -13.63 22.08
CA GLU A 10 -9.05 -12.70 21.51
C GLU A 10 -8.66 -11.58 22.50
N SER A 11 -7.37 -11.22 22.57
CA SER A 11 -6.93 -10.02 23.29
C SER A 11 -7.45 -8.73 22.63
N PHE A 12 -7.59 -7.66 23.40
CA PHE A 12 -8.03 -6.36 22.86
C PHE A 12 -7.10 -5.85 21.75
N GLU A 13 -5.79 -6.02 21.93
CA GLU A 13 -4.79 -5.59 20.95
C GLU A 13 -4.88 -6.38 19.64
N GLY A 14 -5.10 -7.70 19.72
CA GLY A 14 -5.31 -8.55 18.53
C GLY A 14 -6.50 -8.08 17.71
N PHE A 15 -7.59 -7.73 18.39
CA PHE A 15 -8.78 -7.17 17.77
C PHE A 15 -8.48 -5.84 17.08
N MET A 16 -7.86 -4.89 17.78
CA MET A 16 -7.51 -3.58 17.24
C MET A 16 -6.57 -3.67 16.04
N ARG A 17 -5.61 -4.61 16.06
CA ARG A 17 -4.72 -4.88 14.93
C ARG A 17 -5.52 -5.32 13.70
N ARG A 18 -6.50 -6.22 13.86
CA ARG A 18 -7.36 -6.65 12.74
C ARG A 18 -8.20 -5.50 12.20
N VAL A 19 -8.79 -4.69 13.08
CA VAL A 19 -9.59 -3.52 12.70
C VAL A 19 -8.74 -2.55 11.87
N LYS A 20 -7.56 -2.18 12.37
CA LYS A 20 -6.61 -1.29 11.66
C LYS A 20 -6.22 -1.84 10.29
N GLN A 21 -5.91 -3.13 10.20
CA GLN A 21 -5.57 -3.77 8.93
C GLN A 21 -6.75 -3.76 7.94
N ARG A 22 -7.99 -3.95 8.42
CA ARG A 22 -9.18 -3.87 7.56
C ARG A 22 -9.42 -2.45 7.05
N TRP A 23 -9.21 -1.43 7.88
CA TRP A 23 -9.32 -0.03 7.46
C TRP A 23 -8.24 0.42 6.48
N ILE A 24 -7.01 -0.09 6.63
CA ILE A 24 -5.94 0.17 5.66
C ILE A 24 -6.26 -0.50 4.32
N LYS A 25 -6.70 -1.76 4.34
CA LYS A 25 -7.07 -2.50 3.12
C LYS A 25 -8.26 -1.90 2.39
N SER A 26 -9.25 -1.36 3.12
CA SER A 26 -10.39 -0.70 2.51
C SER A 26 -10.05 0.67 1.89
N GLY A 27 -8.86 1.22 2.15
CA GLY A 27 -8.43 2.50 1.60
C GLY A 27 -9.11 3.72 2.22
N ARG A 28 -10.13 3.55 3.07
CA ARG A 28 -10.91 4.65 3.68
C ARG A 28 -10.05 5.63 4.46
N ILE A 29 -9.03 5.15 5.18
CA ILE A 29 -8.08 6.03 5.88
C ILE A 29 -7.30 6.90 4.89
N LEU A 30 -6.88 6.33 3.75
CA LEU A 30 -6.14 7.05 2.72
C LEU A 30 -7.03 8.08 2.03
N GLU A 31 -8.28 7.73 1.75
CA GLU A 31 -9.28 8.62 1.19
C GLU A 31 -9.58 9.81 2.11
N ALA A 32 -9.86 9.55 3.39
CA ALA A 32 -10.06 10.60 4.39
C ALA A 32 -8.86 11.55 4.47
N ARG A 33 -7.63 11.02 4.42
CA ARG A 33 -6.41 11.83 4.39
C ARG A 33 -6.25 12.64 3.10
N LYS A 34 -6.71 12.14 1.96
CA LYS A 34 -6.68 12.86 0.68
C LYS A 34 -7.66 14.03 0.66
N VAL A 35 -8.87 13.82 1.19
CA VAL A 35 -9.97 14.80 1.16
C VAL A 35 -9.86 15.83 2.29
N LYS A 36 -9.07 15.56 3.34
CA LYS A 36 -8.85 16.48 4.47
C LYS A 36 -8.48 17.91 4.05
N THR A 37 -7.79 18.08 2.93
CA THR A 37 -7.36 19.38 2.42
C THR A 37 -7.78 19.53 0.96
N PHE A 38 -8.16 20.74 0.55
CA PHE A 38 -8.42 21.03 -0.86
C PHE A 38 -7.14 20.82 -1.69
N GLN A 39 -7.25 20.01 -2.74
CA GLN A 39 -6.18 19.77 -3.71
C GLN A 39 -6.68 20.12 -5.11
N LYS A 40 -6.04 21.10 -5.75
CA LYS A 40 -6.32 21.45 -7.15
C LYS A 40 -5.95 20.28 -8.08
N LYS A 41 -6.67 20.17 -9.19
CA LYS A 41 -6.34 19.19 -10.25
C LYS A 41 -4.93 19.47 -10.79
N LYS A 42 -4.15 18.41 -11.02
CA LYS A 42 -2.81 18.52 -11.58
C LYS A 42 -2.85 19.09 -13.00
N SER A 43 -1.88 19.94 -13.34
CA SER A 43 -1.69 20.43 -14.71
C SER A 43 -1.09 19.33 -15.60
N LYS A 44 -1.17 19.51 -16.93
CA LYS A 44 -0.56 18.57 -17.90
C LYS A 44 0.95 18.41 -17.68
N ASN A 45 1.65 19.51 -17.34
CA ASN A 45 3.09 19.49 -17.08
C ASN A 45 3.42 18.69 -15.82
N GLN A 46 2.71 18.93 -14.71
CA GLN A 46 2.86 18.16 -13.47
C GLN A 46 2.57 16.67 -13.66
N GLN A 47 1.59 16.33 -14.52
CA GLN A 47 1.28 14.95 -14.84
C GLN A 47 2.39 14.28 -15.67
N ARG A 48 3.00 15.01 -16.62
CA ARG A 48 4.14 14.54 -17.43
C ARG A 48 5.35 14.27 -16.55
N GLU A 49 5.76 15.25 -15.73
CA GLU A 49 6.89 15.11 -14.80
C GLU A 49 6.70 13.93 -13.84
N SER A 50 5.49 13.80 -13.26
CA SER A 50 5.17 12.67 -12.40
C SER A 50 5.27 11.32 -13.13
N THR A 51 4.95 11.27 -14.42
CA THR A 51 5.00 10.04 -15.21
C THR A 51 6.45 9.67 -15.53
N VAL A 52 7.25 10.64 -15.97
CA VAL A 52 8.69 10.45 -16.25
C VAL A 52 9.43 9.95 -15.00
N SER A 53 9.20 10.58 -13.85
CA SER A 53 9.82 10.15 -12.58
C SER A 53 9.44 8.71 -12.21
N LYS A 54 8.19 8.30 -12.44
CA LYS A 54 7.75 6.92 -12.19
C LYS A 54 8.46 5.94 -13.13
N MET A 55 8.59 6.29 -14.41
CA MET A 55 9.26 5.45 -15.40
C MET A 55 10.75 5.27 -15.07
N GLN A 56 11.45 6.33 -14.67
CA GLN A 56 12.85 6.25 -14.24
C GLN A 56 13.05 5.35 -13.01
N LYS A 57 12.16 5.46 -12.02
CA LYS A 57 12.19 4.58 -10.84
C LYS A 57 11.94 3.12 -11.21
N TYR A 58 11.00 2.89 -12.13
CA TYR A 58 10.68 1.56 -12.62
C TYR A 58 11.85 0.94 -13.41
N SER A 59 12.45 1.69 -14.34
CA SER A 59 13.60 1.21 -15.11
C SER A 59 14.79 0.90 -14.20
N LYS A 60 15.09 1.77 -13.23
CA LYS A 60 16.13 1.53 -12.22
C LYS A 60 15.84 0.27 -11.41
N LYS A 61 14.58 0.06 -10.98
CA LYS A 61 14.19 -1.17 -10.26
C LYS A 61 14.45 -2.41 -11.09
N LEU A 62 14.03 -2.42 -12.36
CA LEU A 62 14.25 -3.56 -13.27
C LEU A 62 15.73 -3.83 -13.50
N TYR A 63 16.53 -2.78 -13.67
CA TYR A 63 17.97 -2.91 -13.81
C TYR A 63 18.60 -3.54 -12.56
N LEU A 64 18.25 -3.06 -11.36
CA LEU A 64 18.73 -3.61 -10.09
C LEU A 64 18.34 -5.08 -9.89
N GLN A 65 17.15 -5.47 -10.36
CA GLN A 65 16.73 -6.88 -10.36
C GLN A 65 17.53 -7.72 -11.34
N LYS A 66 17.80 -7.20 -12.55
CA LYS A 66 18.58 -7.89 -13.58
C LYS A 66 20.01 -8.20 -13.10
N ILE A 67 20.64 -7.28 -12.38
CA ILE A 67 22.00 -7.46 -11.84
C ILE A 67 22.04 -8.18 -10.49
N GLY A 68 20.90 -8.69 -9.99
CA GLY A 68 20.82 -9.43 -8.72
C GLY A 68 20.97 -8.60 -7.45
N ARG A 69 21.05 -7.26 -7.54
CA ARG A 69 21.13 -6.37 -6.36
C ARG A 69 19.78 -6.17 -5.66
N LEU A 70 18.68 -6.46 -6.35
CA LEU A 70 17.35 -6.48 -5.77
C LEU A 70 16.71 -7.85 -6.07
N PRO A 71 16.16 -8.56 -5.07
CA PRO A 71 15.42 -9.78 -5.34
C PRO A 71 14.29 -9.49 -6.33
N ALA A 72 14.02 -10.43 -7.22
CA ALA A 72 12.86 -10.37 -8.10
C ALA A 72 11.60 -10.16 -7.25
N ASP A 73 10.61 -9.42 -7.78
CA ASP A 73 9.31 -9.27 -7.12
C ASP A 73 8.60 -10.63 -7.13
N ASP A 74 8.99 -11.47 -6.18
CA ASP A 74 8.40 -12.79 -6.03
C ASP A 74 7.02 -12.59 -5.42
N LYS A 75 6.01 -12.46 -6.28
CA LYS A 75 4.60 -12.27 -5.90
C LYS A 75 4.13 -13.38 -4.95
N ASN A 76 4.83 -14.52 -4.94
CA ASN A 76 4.55 -15.68 -4.09
C ASN A 76 5.22 -15.62 -2.71
N ALA A 77 6.38 -14.96 -2.55
CA ALA A 77 7.07 -14.84 -1.26
C ALA A 77 6.21 -14.13 -0.18
N ARG A 78 5.32 -13.22 -0.58
CA ARG A 78 4.38 -12.54 0.33
C ARG A 78 3.17 -13.40 0.74
N LYS A 79 2.81 -14.44 -0.02
CA LYS A 79 1.70 -15.35 0.32
C LYS A 79 2.10 -16.32 1.45
N GLY A 80 3.34 -16.83 1.43
CA GLY A 80 3.85 -17.75 2.46
C GLY A 80 3.92 -17.14 3.86
N ARG A 81 4.33 -15.87 3.97
CA ARG A 81 4.42 -15.13 5.25
C ARG A 81 3.07 -14.78 5.90
N ARG A 82 1.93 -14.99 5.22
CA ARG A 82 0.57 -14.76 5.77
C ARG A 82 -0.11 -16.04 6.22
N ARG A 83 0.51 -17.20 5.95
CA ARG A 83 0.00 -18.54 6.30
C ARG A 83 0.73 -19.18 7.49
N ARG A 84 1.75 -18.52 8.04
CA ARG A 84 2.36 -18.85 9.34
C ARG A 84 1.84 -17.87 10.39
#